data_AF-A0A511HML4-F1
#
_entry.id   AF-A0A511HML4-F1
#
_cell.length_a   1.000
_cell.length_b   1.000
_cell.length_c   1.000
_cell.angle_alpha   90.00
_cell.angle_beta   90.00
_cell.angle_gamma   90.00
#
_symmetry.space_group_name_H-M   'P 1'
#
loop_
_entity.id
_entity.type
_entity.pdbx_description
1 polymer ?
#
loop_
_entity_poly.entity_id
_entity_poly.type
_entity_poly.pdbx_seq_one_letter_code
_entity_poly.pdbx_strand_id
1 'polypeptide(L)'
;MGWSNFSFQAVRQTDQGLLSAILGVFSEADVVKSGFRIISVDATLDIGPALSARDESVKTCRLILDSLPSESMAITSLAVGMAYGNRQFSVQIQRAAGTALDNVTVSLSEFNHIGESPAVVAAVVSFVAAFKRAVRALDARDGIVGQLGRLGETKQFLERREVELLKVEELGRSMAAKLADGIAATRARLEEEYVARRHELDVANVVERNRIASMLQEREASLEAREKEITRRMAEIDDRDTRHVRREIRKDQKRELQASAEKFSLTEGTKELRNPVKNASLWLAGSLLVLTVVSSVVNVYLIVTGVPISVAAWVFWGVKQAALTAGFVSALVFYIKWNNRWLEQHASEEFRLKRLGLDLDRASWLVETALEWKTEKGTEPPTILIDRLSSGLFGSDTASEEPLDASERLASAILGASAEVSLPLPTGGSIRFDRKGIESLQKTRSS
;
A
#
# COMPACT_ATOMS: atom_id res chain seq x y z
N MET A 1 -48.11 6.55 63.93
CA MET A 1 -46.69 6.14 64.00
C MET A 1 -46.09 6.45 62.65
N GLY A 2 -45.09 7.33 62.58
CA GLY A 2 -44.38 7.57 61.33
C GLY A 2 -43.56 6.33 60.95
N TRP A 3 -43.50 6.01 59.66
CA TRP A 3 -42.57 5.05 59.12
C TRP A 3 -41.16 5.66 59.19
N SER A 4 -40.40 5.27 60.21
CA SER A 4 -38.99 5.62 60.32
C SER A 4 -38.16 4.84 59.29
N ASN A 5 -37.02 5.40 58.87
CA ASN A 5 -36.05 4.68 58.05
C ASN A 5 -35.64 3.37 58.75
N PHE A 6 -35.62 2.27 58.00
CA PHE A 6 -35.20 0.97 58.53
C PHE A 6 -33.75 0.72 58.15
N SER A 7 -32.90 0.39 59.12
CA SER A 7 -31.53 -0.04 58.85
C SER A 7 -31.28 -1.45 59.38
N PHE A 8 -30.57 -2.27 58.61
CA PHE A 8 -30.15 -3.60 59.01
C PHE A 8 -28.84 -3.99 58.35
N GLN A 9 -28.18 -5.02 58.89
CA GLN A 9 -26.95 -5.56 58.35
C GLN A 9 -27.24 -6.80 57.50
N ALA A 10 -26.52 -6.93 56.40
CA ALA A 10 -26.60 -8.08 55.52
C ALA A 10 -25.21 -8.65 55.25
N VAL A 11 -25.16 -9.96 54.96
CA VAL A 11 -23.90 -10.62 54.58
C VAL A 11 -23.45 -10.06 53.23
N ARG A 12 -22.19 -9.62 53.15
CA ARG A 12 -21.60 -9.06 51.93
C ARG A 12 -21.62 -10.09 50.81
N GLN A 13 -22.14 -9.67 49.65
CA GLN A 13 -22.19 -10.47 48.42
C GLN A 13 -21.33 -9.82 47.33
N THR A 14 -20.99 -10.55 46.26
CA THR A 14 -20.35 -9.96 45.07
C THR A 14 -21.28 -8.90 44.45
N ASP A 15 -20.73 -7.97 43.66
CA ASP A 15 -21.51 -6.93 42.96
C ASP A 15 -22.64 -7.54 42.12
N GLN A 16 -22.31 -8.59 41.36
CA GLN A 16 -23.27 -9.33 40.55
C GLN A 16 -24.30 -10.07 41.43
N GLY A 17 -23.85 -10.70 42.52
CA GLY A 17 -24.73 -11.38 43.48
C GLY A 17 -25.75 -10.43 44.08
N LEU A 18 -25.30 -9.27 44.56
CA LEU A 18 -26.15 -8.24 45.16
C LEU A 18 -27.19 -7.70 44.17
N LEU A 19 -26.77 -7.31 42.97
CA LEU A 19 -27.69 -6.78 41.95
C LEU A 19 -28.67 -7.85 41.47
N SER A 20 -28.22 -9.11 41.32
CA SER A 20 -29.10 -10.23 40.96
C SER A 20 -30.12 -10.52 42.06
N ALA A 21 -29.74 -10.41 43.33
CA ALA A 21 -30.64 -10.58 44.46
C ALA A 21 -31.71 -9.47 44.48
N ILE A 22 -31.31 -8.21 44.28
CA ILE A 22 -32.24 -7.07 44.20
C ILE A 22 -33.20 -7.24 43.03
N LEU A 23 -32.71 -7.59 41.84
CA LEU A 23 -33.55 -7.88 40.67
C LEU A 23 -34.49 -9.06 40.91
N GLY A 24 -34.04 -10.07 41.67
CA GLY A 24 -34.84 -11.21 42.09
C GLY A 24 -36.07 -10.81 42.90
N VAL A 25 -35.96 -9.82 43.79
CA VAL A 25 -37.09 -9.28 44.57
C VAL A 25 -38.20 -8.78 43.66
N PHE A 26 -37.85 -8.09 42.56
CA PHE A 26 -38.84 -7.60 41.59
C PHE A 26 -39.41 -8.68 40.68
N SER A 27 -38.84 -9.89 40.70
CA SER A 27 -39.41 -11.06 40.03
C SER A 27 -40.32 -11.89 40.94
N GLU A 28 -40.33 -11.64 42.26
CA GLU A 28 -41.24 -12.32 43.18
C GLU A 28 -42.69 -11.91 42.91
N ALA A 29 -43.58 -12.91 42.78
CA ALA A 29 -44.96 -12.74 42.36
C ALA A 29 -45.76 -11.76 43.25
N ASP A 30 -45.40 -11.64 44.53
CA ASP A 30 -46.09 -10.77 45.49
C ASP A 30 -45.68 -9.29 45.34
N VAL A 31 -44.44 -9.03 44.91
CA VAL A 31 -43.93 -7.68 44.64
C VAL A 31 -44.44 -7.16 43.29
N VAL A 32 -44.48 -8.05 42.28
CA VAL A 32 -45.04 -7.72 40.94
C VAL A 32 -46.51 -7.34 41.03
N LYS A 33 -47.31 -8.11 41.80
CA LYS A 33 -48.74 -7.82 42.00
C LYS A 33 -48.99 -6.50 42.73
N SER A 34 -48.03 -6.07 43.54
CA SER A 34 -48.11 -4.82 44.29
C SER A 34 -47.84 -3.58 43.41
N GLY A 35 -47.22 -3.72 42.24
CA GLY A 35 -47.04 -2.60 41.31
C GLY A 35 -45.84 -1.69 41.62
N PHE A 36 -44.83 -2.22 42.32
CA PHE A 36 -43.55 -1.52 42.52
C PHE A 36 -42.79 -1.36 41.20
N ARG A 37 -42.15 -0.21 41.00
CA ARG A 37 -41.29 0.08 39.83
C ARG A 37 -39.94 0.65 40.28
N ILE A 38 -38.88 0.32 39.55
CA ILE A 38 -37.56 0.93 39.74
C ILE A 38 -37.51 2.23 38.94
N ILE A 39 -37.13 3.33 39.59
CA ILE A 39 -37.02 4.66 38.96
C ILE A 39 -35.56 4.98 38.64
N SER A 40 -34.66 4.67 39.57
CA SER A 40 -33.24 4.96 39.41
C SER A 40 -32.36 3.93 40.09
N VAL A 41 -31.17 3.73 39.54
CA VAL A 41 -30.08 2.99 40.19
C VAL A 41 -28.80 3.80 40.08
N ASP A 42 -28.26 4.16 41.23
CA ASP A 42 -27.02 4.93 41.36
C ASP A 42 -25.99 4.06 42.11
N ALA A 43 -24.92 3.66 41.43
CA ALA A 43 -23.82 2.88 41.99
C ALA A 43 -22.54 3.72 42.00
N THR A 44 -21.94 3.86 43.17
CA THR A 44 -20.61 4.46 43.35
C THR A 44 -19.57 3.35 43.41
N LEU A 45 -18.53 3.46 42.58
CA LEU A 45 -17.43 2.50 42.49
C LEU A 45 -16.21 3.03 43.26
N ASP A 46 -15.37 2.11 43.77
CA ASP A 46 -14.09 2.42 44.43
C ASP A 46 -13.09 3.02 43.42
N ILE A 47 -13.14 2.56 42.17
CA ILE A 47 -12.30 3.01 41.07
C ILE A 47 -13.19 3.23 39.84
N GLY A 48 -13.37 4.49 39.42
CA GLY A 48 -14.09 4.86 38.19
C GLY A 48 -15.25 5.82 38.39
N PRO A 49 -15.91 6.25 37.29
CA PRO A 49 -17.07 7.15 37.35
C PRO A 49 -18.26 6.45 38.01
N ALA A 50 -19.06 7.21 38.76
CA ALA A 50 -20.33 6.70 39.29
C ALA A 50 -21.27 6.29 38.14
N LEU A 51 -21.87 5.12 38.27
CA LEU A 51 -22.86 4.61 37.31
C LEU A 51 -24.23 5.08 37.77
N SER A 52 -24.90 5.91 36.97
CA SER A 52 -26.27 6.36 37.24
C SER A 52 -27.16 5.97 36.06
N ALA A 53 -28.24 5.26 36.35
CA ALA A 53 -29.28 4.93 35.40
C ALA A 53 -30.60 5.53 35.90
N ARG A 54 -31.15 6.50 35.16
CA ARG A 54 -32.43 7.18 35.46
C ARG A 54 -33.56 6.77 34.52
N ASP A 55 -33.53 5.53 34.05
CA ASP A 55 -34.55 5.02 33.14
C ASP A 55 -35.45 4.03 33.89
N GLU A 56 -36.77 4.13 33.69
CA GLU A 56 -37.84 3.39 34.38
C GLU A 56 -37.90 1.91 33.92
N SER A 57 -36.76 1.22 33.93
CA SER A 57 -36.63 -0.09 33.31
C SER A 57 -35.68 -0.99 34.08
N VAL A 58 -36.22 -2.15 34.49
CA VAL A 58 -35.46 -3.34 34.93
C VAL A 58 -34.35 -3.72 33.92
N LYS A 59 -34.54 -3.38 32.64
CA LYS A 59 -33.56 -3.60 31.57
C LYS A 59 -32.23 -2.87 31.82
N THR A 60 -32.27 -1.66 32.36
CA THR A 60 -31.06 -0.87 32.58
C THR A 60 -30.24 -1.42 33.74
N CYS A 61 -30.91 -1.96 34.77
CA CYS A 61 -30.25 -2.70 35.85
C CYS A 61 -29.56 -3.98 35.34
N ARG A 62 -30.17 -4.68 34.37
CA ARG A 62 -29.54 -5.85 33.72
C ARG A 62 -28.33 -5.47 32.87
N LEU A 63 -28.40 -4.35 32.15
CA LEU A 63 -27.24 -3.85 31.39
C LEU A 63 -26.04 -3.53 32.31
N ILE A 64 -26.29 -2.93 33.47
CA ILE A 64 -25.24 -2.70 34.48
C ILE A 64 -24.72 -4.04 35.02
N LEU A 65 -25.62 -4.99 35.31
CA LEU A 65 -25.25 -6.33 35.76
C LEU A 65 -24.34 -7.06 34.75
N ASP A 66 -24.65 -6.99 33.46
CA ASP A 66 -23.91 -7.65 32.39
C ASP A 66 -22.52 -7.02 32.16
N SER A 67 -22.36 -5.74 32.54
CA SER A 67 -21.09 -5.00 32.41
C SER A 67 -20.11 -5.25 33.57
N LEU A 68 -20.57 -5.86 34.67
CA LEU A 68 -19.75 -6.09 35.85
C LEU A 68 -19.08 -7.46 35.81
N PRO A 69 -17.77 -7.57 36.14
CA PRO A 69 -17.11 -8.85 36.30
C PRO A 69 -17.79 -9.70 37.38
N SER A 70 -17.85 -11.02 37.18
CA SER A 70 -18.59 -11.94 38.06
C SER A 70 -18.09 -11.99 39.51
N GLU A 71 -16.84 -11.60 39.74
CA GLU A 71 -16.20 -11.57 41.05
C GLU A 71 -15.93 -10.13 41.56
N SER A 72 -16.48 -9.11 40.90
CA SER A 72 -16.28 -7.71 41.29
C SER A 72 -16.88 -7.42 42.67
N MET A 73 -16.15 -6.63 43.47
CA MET A 73 -16.60 -6.03 44.74
C MET A 73 -16.29 -4.52 44.78
N ALA A 74 -16.34 -3.88 43.61
CA ALA A 74 -15.94 -2.50 43.41
C ALA A 74 -17.02 -1.50 43.88
N ILE A 75 -18.28 -1.93 44.07
CA ILE A 75 -19.35 -1.03 44.50
C ILE A 75 -19.20 -0.69 45.99
N THR A 76 -18.99 0.60 46.29
CA THR A 76 -18.87 1.16 47.65
C THR A 76 -20.23 1.61 48.21
N SER A 77 -21.11 2.14 47.35
CA SER A 77 -22.48 2.51 47.70
C SER A 77 -23.41 2.25 46.53
N LEU A 78 -24.56 1.63 46.79
CA LEU A 78 -25.62 1.40 45.83
C LEU A 78 -26.91 2.02 46.35
N ALA A 79 -27.50 2.96 45.61
CA ALA A 79 -28.80 3.52 45.89
C ALA A 79 -29.78 3.12 44.79
N VAL A 80 -30.89 2.48 45.18
CA VAL A 80 -31.97 2.09 44.27
C VAL A 80 -33.20 2.91 44.63
N GLY A 81 -33.60 3.80 43.72
CA GLY A 81 -34.83 4.58 43.81
C GLY A 81 -36.00 3.78 43.26
N MET A 82 -37.09 3.73 44.01
CA MET A 82 -38.28 2.93 43.70
C MET A 82 -39.55 3.76 43.85
N ALA A 83 -40.56 3.43 43.05
CA ALA A 83 -41.90 4.00 43.13
C ALA A 83 -42.94 2.93 43.44
N TYR A 84 -43.93 3.32 44.23
CA TYR A 84 -45.20 2.63 44.39
C TYR A 84 -46.32 3.65 44.17
N GLY A 85 -47.02 3.55 43.04
CA GLY A 85 -47.94 4.62 42.62
C GLY A 85 -47.21 5.96 42.46
N ASN A 86 -47.66 6.98 43.19
CA ASN A 86 -47.05 8.32 43.17
C ASN A 86 -46.02 8.55 44.28
N ARG A 87 -45.64 7.51 45.03
CA ARG A 87 -44.73 7.61 46.18
C ARG A 87 -43.39 7.03 45.84
N GLN A 88 -42.33 7.73 46.21
CA GLN A 88 -40.95 7.33 46.02
C GLN A 88 -40.32 6.92 47.35
N PHE A 89 -39.47 5.91 47.28
CA PHE A 89 -38.63 5.49 48.38
C PHE A 89 -37.29 5.01 47.83
N SER A 90 -36.26 4.99 48.67
CA SER A 90 -34.94 4.55 48.26
C SER A 90 -34.40 3.49 49.19
N VAL A 91 -33.67 2.54 48.61
CA VAL A 91 -32.85 1.60 49.36
C VAL A 91 -31.40 1.90 49.07
N GLN A 92 -30.66 2.21 50.13
CA GLN A 92 -29.24 2.48 50.07
C GLN A 92 -28.48 1.35 50.74
N ILE A 93 -27.51 0.79 50.04
CA ILE A 93 -26.59 -0.23 50.53
C ILE A 93 -25.22 0.40 50.57
N GLN A 94 -24.65 0.53 51.76
CA GLN A 94 -23.33 1.09 51.97
C GLN A 94 -22.37 -0.01 52.39
N ARG A 95 -21.29 -0.17 51.62
CA ARG A 95 -20.23 -1.13 51.91
C ARG A 95 -19.06 -0.43 52.57
N ALA A 96 -18.69 -0.88 53.77
CA ALA A 96 -17.48 -0.42 54.41
C ALA A 96 -16.27 -1.25 53.94
N ALA A 97 -15.15 -0.58 53.69
CA ALA A 97 -13.91 -1.28 53.38
C ALA A 97 -13.48 -2.15 54.58
N GLY A 98 -13.16 -3.42 54.32
CA GLY A 98 -12.71 -4.35 55.36
C GLY A 98 -13.80 -5.03 56.20
N THR A 99 -15.09 -4.77 55.95
CA THR A 99 -16.19 -5.48 56.65
C THR A 99 -16.77 -6.60 55.77
N ALA A 100 -17.14 -7.70 56.41
CA ALA A 100 -17.91 -8.80 55.79
C ALA A 100 -19.43 -8.52 55.74
N LEU A 101 -19.85 -7.34 56.20
CA LEU A 101 -21.24 -6.94 56.33
C LEU A 101 -21.49 -5.63 55.58
N ASP A 102 -22.62 -5.58 54.89
CA ASP A 102 -23.14 -4.41 54.20
C ASP A 102 -24.25 -3.77 55.06
N ASN A 103 -24.23 -2.44 55.20
CA ASN A 103 -25.29 -1.71 55.89
C ASN A 103 -26.37 -1.33 54.88
N VAL A 104 -27.59 -1.83 55.09
CA VAL A 104 -28.73 -1.53 54.22
C VAL A 104 -29.69 -0.60 54.94
N THR A 105 -30.01 0.53 54.32
CA THR A 105 -30.96 1.53 54.81
C THR A 105 -32.11 1.68 53.81
N VAL A 106 -33.33 1.45 54.27
CA VAL A 106 -34.57 1.64 53.52
C VAL A 106 -35.22 2.93 54.00
N SER A 107 -35.26 3.94 53.13
CA SER A 107 -35.82 5.26 53.42
C SER A 107 -37.24 5.35 52.90
N LEU A 108 -38.23 5.32 53.80
CA LEU A 108 -39.66 5.35 53.48
C LEU A 108 -40.29 6.74 53.78
N SER A 109 -39.53 7.81 53.54
CA SER A 109 -39.89 9.17 53.96
C SER A 109 -41.27 9.63 53.47
N GLU A 110 -41.71 9.20 52.29
CA GLU A 110 -42.99 9.58 51.68
C GLU A 110 -44.20 8.75 52.16
N PHE A 111 -43.98 7.70 52.96
CA PHE A 111 -45.04 6.86 53.54
C PHE A 111 -45.46 7.32 54.95
N ASN A 112 -45.03 8.52 55.37
CA ASN A 112 -45.25 9.04 56.72
C ASN A 112 -46.64 9.65 56.98
N HIS A 113 -47.56 9.61 56.01
CA HIS A 113 -48.88 10.20 56.18
C HIS A 113 -49.83 9.28 56.96
N ILE A 114 -50.44 9.83 58.02
CA ILE A 114 -51.48 9.15 58.81
C ILE A 114 -52.69 8.91 57.89
N GLY A 115 -52.99 7.66 57.56
CA GLY A 115 -54.12 7.29 56.69
C GLY A 115 -53.79 6.36 55.51
N GLU A 116 -52.59 5.78 55.48
CA GLU A 116 -52.20 4.73 54.51
C GLU A 116 -53.24 3.59 54.46
N SER A 117 -53.69 3.23 53.25
CA SER A 117 -54.58 2.08 53.05
C SER A 117 -53.88 0.79 53.52
N PRO A 118 -54.57 -0.14 54.20
CA PRO A 118 -54.00 -1.41 54.65
C PRO A 118 -53.30 -2.20 53.53
N ALA A 119 -53.75 -2.04 52.28
CA ALA A 119 -53.13 -2.66 51.11
C ALA A 119 -51.71 -2.13 50.84
N VAL A 120 -51.46 -0.84 51.05
CA VAL A 120 -50.13 -0.25 50.83
C VAL A 120 -49.17 -0.67 51.95
N VAL A 121 -49.66 -0.68 53.18
CA VAL A 121 -48.90 -1.19 54.33
C VAL A 121 -48.49 -2.65 54.10
N ALA A 122 -49.42 -3.49 53.65
CA ALA A 122 -49.15 -4.89 53.33
C ALA A 122 -48.13 -5.04 52.19
N ALA A 123 -48.22 -4.22 51.14
CA ALA A 123 -47.29 -4.21 50.01
C ALA A 123 -45.87 -3.78 50.41
N VAL A 124 -45.72 -2.76 51.26
CA VAL A 124 -44.42 -2.33 51.76
C VAL A 124 -43.81 -3.38 52.68
N VAL A 125 -44.61 -4.00 53.56
CA VAL A 125 -44.14 -5.08 54.45
C VAL A 125 -43.71 -6.31 53.65
N SER A 126 -44.47 -6.72 52.63
CA SER A 126 -44.09 -7.84 51.77
C SER A 126 -42.82 -7.54 50.98
N PHE A 127 -42.67 -6.32 50.47
CA PHE A 127 -41.44 -5.87 49.82
C PHE A 127 -40.24 -5.92 50.76
N VAL A 128 -40.34 -5.36 51.97
CA VAL A 128 -39.22 -5.36 52.94
C VAL A 128 -38.86 -6.80 53.36
N ALA A 129 -39.84 -7.69 53.51
CA ALA A 129 -39.60 -9.09 53.83
C ALA A 129 -38.91 -9.85 52.69
N ALA A 130 -39.37 -9.68 51.45
CA ALA A 130 -38.75 -10.24 50.26
C ALA A 130 -37.31 -9.72 50.08
N PHE A 131 -37.12 -8.41 50.28
CA PHE A 131 -35.83 -7.75 50.20
C PHE A 131 -34.84 -8.25 51.26
N LYS A 132 -35.27 -8.37 52.53
CA LYS A 132 -34.45 -8.98 53.59
C LYS A 132 -34.01 -10.40 53.26
N ARG A 133 -34.91 -11.20 52.68
CA ARG A 133 -34.61 -12.58 52.28
C ARG A 133 -33.58 -12.62 51.16
N ALA A 134 -33.77 -11.79 50.12
CA ALA A 134 -32.88 -11.74 48.97
C ALA A 134 -31.45 -11.29 49.34
N VAL A 135 -31.34 -10.30 50.22
CA VAL A 135 -30.04 -9.73 50.62
C VAL A 135 -29.40 -10.53 51.78
N ARG A 136 -30.06 -11.59 52.29
CA ARG A 136 -29.60 -12.39 53.45
C ARG A 136 -29.36 -11.52 54.68
N ALA A 137 -30.37 -10.74 55.05
CA ALA A 137 -30.35 -9.91 56.26
C ALA A 137 -30.12 -10.77 57.52
N LEU A 138 -29.26 -10.29 58.41
CA LEU A 138 -29.09 -10.86 59.74
C LEU A 138 -30.18 -10.27 60.64
N ASP A 139 -31.25 -11.02 60.92
CA ASP A 139 -32.26 -10.58 61.88
C ASP A 139 -31.71 -10.74 63.31
N ALA A 140 -31.63 -9.62 64.04
CA ALA A 140 -31.20 -9.57 65.45
C ALA A 140 -32.16 -10.28 66.43
N ARG A 141 -33.17 -11.01 65.94
CA ARG A 141 -34.15 -11.76 66.74
C ARG A 141 -33.94 -13.28 66.77
N ASP A 142 -33.05 -13.82 65.96
CA ASP A 142 -32.73 -15.27 65.97
C ASP A 142 -31.57 -15.65 66.92
N GLY A 143 -31.10 -14.69 67.74
CA GLY A 143 -30.00 -14.91 68.69
C GLY A 143 -30.39 -15.09 70.15
N ILE A 144 -31.60 -14.72 70.60
CA ILE A 144 -31.90 -14.62 72.04
C ILE A 144 -33.40 -14.85 72.36
N VAL A 145 -33.95 -16.05 72.14
CA VAL A 145 -35.27 -16.43 72.73
C VAL A 145 -35.38 -17.92 73.14
N GLY A 146 -34.35 -18.75 72.97
CA GLY A 146 -34.47 -20.21 73.17
C GLY A 146 -34.41 -20.75 74.60
N GLN A 147 -33.89 -20.01 75.58
CA GLN A 147 -33.67 -20.54 76.94
C GLN A 147 -33.69 -19.43 77.98
N LEU A 148 -34.88 -19.06 78.46
CA LEU A 148 -35.07 -18.41 79.76
C LEU A 148 -36.55 -18.51 80.12
N GLY A 149 -36.94 -19.72 80.53
CA GLY A 149 -38.32 -20.01 80.90
C GLY A 149 -38.43 -21.33 81.61
N ARG A 150 -38.10 -21.32 82.91
CA ARG A 150 -38.68 -22.12 84.01
C ARG A 150 -37.62 -22.37 85.09
N LEU A 151 -37.53 -21.41 86.00
CA LEU A 151 -37.10 -21.61 87.37
C LEU A 151 -38.32 -22.07 88.17
N GLY A 152 -38.21 -23.21 88.83
CA GLY A 152 -39.20 -23.69 89.78
C GLY A 152 -39.15 -25.20 89.89
N GLU A 153 -38.48 -25.67 90.94
CA GLU A 153 -38.45 -27.06 91.43
C GLU A 153 -37.46 -28.01 90.73
N THR A 154 -36.33 -28.29 91.40
CA THR A 154 -35.91 -29.66 91.83
C THR A 154 -34.44 -29.67 92.24
N LYS A 155 -34.17 -29.22 93.48
CA LYS A 155 -32.85 -29.33 94.14
C LYS A 155 -32.37 -30.79 94.30
N GLN A 156 -33.23 -31.77 94.02
CA GLN A 156 -32.94 -33.20 94.07
C GLN A 156 -32.55 -33.81 92.71
N PHE A 157 -32.62 -33.04 91.61
CA PHE A 157 -32.13 -33.48 90.29
C PHE A 157 -30.64 -33.15 90.09
N LEU A 158 -30.08 -32.20 90.85
CA LEU A 158 -28.70 -31.70 90.68
C LEU A 158 -27.63 -32.71 91.12
N GLU A 159 -27.89 -33.50 92.17
CA GLU A 159 -26.91 -34.48 92.68
C GLU A 159 -26.79 -35.72 91.78
N ARG A 160 -27.86 -36.11 91.06
CA ARG A 160 -27.76 -37.13 89.99
C ARG A 160 -27.12 -36.58 88.72
N ARG A 161 -27.35 -35.30 88.42
CA ARG A 161 -26.80 -34.64 87.24
C ARG A 161 -25.30 -34.40 87.36
N GLU A 162 -24.71 -34.18 88.55
CA GLU A 162 -23.25 -34.02 88.68
C GLU A 162 -22.47 -35.29 88.34
N VAL A 163 -22.97 -36.47 88.73
CA VAL A 163 -22.34 -37.77 88.41
C VAL A 163 -22.55 -38.14 86.93
N GLU A 164 -23.70 -37.80 86.34
CA GLU A 164 -23.91 -37.94 84.90
C GLU A 164 -23.15 -36.87 84.09
N LEU A 165 -22.99 -35.64 84.58
CA LEU A 165 -22.22 -34.58 83.93
C LEU A 165 -20.73 -34.86 83.91
N LEU A 166 -20.16 -35.46 84.96
CA LEU A 166 -18.77 -35.90 84.96
C LEU A 166 -18.53 -37.04 83.97
N LYS A 167 -19.45 -38.01 83.89
CA LYS A 167 -19.41 -39.05 82.85
C LYS A 167 -19.63 -38.49 81.45
N VAL A 168 -20.54 -37.54 81.27
CA VAL A 168 -20.78 -36.86 79.98
C VAL A 168 -19.64 -35.91 79.61
N GLU A 169 -18.91 -35.34 80.58
CA GLU A 169 -17.69 -34.58 80.34
C GLU A 169 -16.54 -35.49 79.93
N GLU A 170 -16.39 -36.67 80.54
CA GLU A 170 -15.32 -37.60 80.21
C GLU A 170 -15.60 -38.35 78.90
N LEU A 171 -16.87 -38.71 78.65
CA LEU A 171 -17.35 -39.22 77.37
C LEU A 171 -17.32 -38.10 76.32
N GLY A 172 -17.61 -36.86 76.71
CA GLY A 172 -17.47 -35.65 75.88
C GLY A 172 -16.03 -35.36 75.52
N ARG A 173 -15.07 -35.48 76.44
CA ARG A 173 -13.63 -35.33 76.19
C ARG A 173 -13.08 -36.46 75.34
N SER A 174 -13.46 -37.71 75.61
CA SER A 174 -12.99 -38.86 74.82
C SER A 174 -13.63 -38.89 73.42
N MET A 175 -14.89 -38.48 73.29
CA MET A 175 -15.55 -38.33 71.98
C MET A 175 -15.03 -37.10 71.24
N ALA A 176 -14.78 -35.99 71.92
CA ALA A 176 -14.13 -34.81 71.33
C ALA A 176 -12.68 -35.11 70.93
N ALA A 177 -11.93 -35.90 71.69
CA ALA A 177 -10.59 -36.36 71.34
C ALA A 177 -10.63 -37.29 70.11
N LYS A 178 -11.53 -38.28 70.08
CA LYS A 178 -11.71 -39.16 68.91
C LYS A 178 -12.22 -38.41 67.67
N LEU A 179 -13.09 -37.41 67.85
CA LEU A 179 -13.52 -36.51 66.77
C LEU A 179 -12.37 -35.62 66.33
N ALA A 180 -11.57 -35.09 67.23
CA ALA A 180 -10.39 -34.29 66.91
C ALA A 180 -9.36 -35.13 66.13
N ASP A 181 -9.10 -36.36 66.56
CA ASP A 181 -8.21 -37.30 65.86
C ASP A 181 -8.79 -37.73 64.51
N GLY A 182 -10.09 -38.00 64.42
CA GLY A 182 -10.77 -38.30 63.16
C GLY A 182 -10.79 -37.13 62.19
N ILE A 183 -10.97 -35.90 62.70
CA ILE A 183 -10.89 -34.66 61.93
C ILE A 183 -9.44 -34.41 61.50
N ALA A 184 -8.45 -34.67 62.35
CA ALA A 184 -7.04 -34.54 62.01
C ALA A 184 -6.62 -35.54 60.93
N ALA A 185 -7.05 -36.80 61.03
CA ALA A 185 -6.76 -37.84 60.04
C ALA A 185 -7.47 -37.58 58.69
N THR A 186 -8.72 -37.13 58.71
CA THR A 186 -9.44 -36.75 57.47
C THR A 186 -8.87 -35.50 56.83
N ARG A 187 -8.47 -34.50 57.62
CA ARG A 187 -7.72 -33.34 57.12
C ARG A 187 -6.40 -33.74 56.50
N ALA A 188 -5.60 -34.57 57.17
CA ALA A 188 -4.32 -35.03 56.64
C ALA A 188 -4.48 -35.77 55.29
N ARG A 189 -5.49 -36.64 55.18
CA ARG A 189 -5.80 -37.36 53.93
C ARG A 189 -6.29 -36.42 52.82
N LEU A 190 -7.16 -35.46 53.14
CA LEU A 190 -7.62 -34.46 52.17
C LEU A 190 -6.48 -33.55 51.71
N GLU A 191 -5.57 -33.18 52.61
CA GLU A 191 -4.37 -32.41 52.29
C GLU A 191 -3.49 -33.18 51.30
N GLU A 192 -3.28 -34.48 51.53
CA GLU A 192 -2.50 -35.36 50.65
C GLU A 192 -3.16 -35.53 49.27
N GLU A 193 -4.48 -35.78 49.22
CA GLU A 193 -5.24 -35.84 47.97
C GLU A 193 -5.22 -34.51 47.21
N TYR A 194 -5.30 -33.38 47.93
CA TYR A 194 -5.27 -32.04 47.34
C TYR A 194 -3.89 -31.71 46.76
N VAL A 195 -2.81 -32.06 47.49
CA VAL A 195 -1.43 -31.90 47.00
C VAL A 195 -1.19 -32.77 45.77
N ALA A 196 -1.65 -34.03 45.79
CA ALA A 196 -1.54 -34.94 44.64
C ALA A 196 -2.30 -34.40 43.42
N ARG A 197 -3.54 -33.94 43.60
CA ARG A 197 -4.34 -33.41 42.50
C ARG A 197 -3.79 -32.11 41.95
N ARG A 198 -3.26 -31.24 42.81
CA ARG A 198 -2.57 -30.02 42.41
C ARG A 198 -1.34 -30.33 41.57
N HIS A 199 -0.52 -31.29 41.99
CA HIS A 199 0.64 -31.72 41.22
C HIS A 199 0.24 -32.31 39.85
N GLU A 200 -0.81 -33.13 39.79
CA GLU A 200 -1.31 -33.69 38.53
C GLU A 200 -1.78 -32.59 37.57
N LEU A 201 -2.52 -31.60 38.07
CA LEU A 201 -2.98 -30.45 37.28
C LEU A 201 -1.81 -29.57 36.83
N ASP A 202 -0.81 -29.36 37.68
CA ASP A 202 0.39 -28.59 37.32
C ASP A 202 1.18 -29.29 36.21
N VAL A 203 1.34 -30.62 36.28
CA VAL A 203 1.97 -31.42 35.22
C VAL A 203 1.16 -31.36 33.93
N ALA A 204 -0.17 -31.56 33.99
CA ALA A 204 -1.03 -31.50 32.81
C ALA A 204 -0.99 -30.12 32.14
N ASN A 205 -1.01 -29.04 32.93
CA ASN A 205 -0.88 -27.68 32.42
C ASN A 205 0.49 -27.42 31.78
N VAL A 206 1.58 -27.94 32.34
CA VAL A 206 2.92 -27.83 31.74
C VAL A 206 2.98 -28.58 30.42
N VAL A 207 2.43 -29.79 30.35
CA VAL A 207 2.37 -30.59 29.11
C VAL A 207 1.58 -29.85 28.03
N GLU A 208 0.40 -29.31 28.36
CA GLU A 208 -0.42 -28.61 27.38
C GLU A 208 0.21 -27.28 26.93
N ARG A 209 0.85 -26.53 27.85
CA ARG A 209 1.64 -25.35 27.49
C ARG A 209 2.77 -25.69 26.54
N ASN A 210 3.51 -26.78 26.80
CA ASN A 210 4.58 -27.23 25.93
C ASN A 210 4.04 -27.66 24.55
N ARG A 211 2.90 -28.36 24.51
CA ARG A 211 2.23 -28.77 23.27
C ARG A 211 1.82 -27.55 22.42
N ILE A 212 1.19 -26.56 23.05
CA ILE A 212 0.78 -25.31 22.40
C ILE A 212 2.01 -24.55 21.92
N ALA A 213 3.05 -24.44 22.75
CA ALA A 213 4.30 -23.78 22.37
C ALA A 213 4.96 -24.45 21.16
N SER A 214 5.00 -25.79 21.11
CA SER A 214 5.54 -26.51 19.94
C SER A 214 4.70 -26.29 18.68
N MET A 215 3.37 -26.25 18.81
CA MET A 215 2.48 -25.98 17.67
C MET A 215 2.62 -24.56 17.15
N LEU A 216 2.81 -23.58 18.04
CA LEU A 216 3.06 -22.19 17.66
C LEU A 216 4.40 -22.08 16.94
N GLN A 217 5.46 -22.68 17.48
CA GLN A 217 6.78 -22.68 16.87
C GLN A 217 6.78 -23.34 15.47
N GLU A 218 6.08 -24.47 15.31
CA GLU A 218 5.94 -25.14 14.02
C GLU A 218 5.17 -24.26 13.01
N ARG A 219 4.09 -23.60 13.45
CA ARG A 219 3.34 -22.67 12.60
C ARG A 219 4.15 -21.45 12.22
N GLU A 220 4.85 -20.84 13.15
CA GLU A 220 5.75 -19.70 12.89
C GLU A 220 6.82 -20.09 11.87
N ALA A 221 7.48 -21.23 12.05
CA ALA A 221 8.46 -21.76 11.09
C ALA A 221 7.83 -22.00 9.70
N SER A 222 6.59 -22.52 9.65
CA SER A 222 5.88 -22.74 8.38
C SER A 222 5.47 -21.44 7.69
N LEU A 223 5.11 -20.41 8.46
CA LEU A 223 4.76 -19.09 7.97
C LEU A 223 6.00 -18.37 7.45
N GLU A 224 7.10 -18.41 8.19
CA GLU A 224 8.38 -17.84 7.78
C GLU A 224 8.90 -18.51 6.49
N ALA A 225 8.76 -19.84 6.37
CA ALA A 225 9.12 -20.57 5.16
C ALA A 225 8.25 -20.14 3.95
N ARG A 226 6.95 -19.93 4.16
CA ARG A 226 6.04 -19.44 3.12
C ARG A 226 6.33 -18.00 2.73
N GLU A 227 6.62 -17.14 3.70
CA GLU A 227 6.98 -15.75 3.46
C GLU A 227 8.26 -15.68 2.62
N LYS A 228 9.31 -16.42 3.00
CA LYS A 228 10.55 -16.53 2.20
C LYS A 228 10.29 -17.03 0.77
N GLU A 229 9.42 -18.02 0.60
CA GLU A 229 9.04 -18.53 -0.73
C GLU A 229 8.29 -17.47 -1.55
N ILE A 230 7.35 -16.74 -0.95
CA ILE A 230 6.60 -15.67 -1.61
C ILE A 230 7.55 -14.53 -2.00
N THR A 231 8.44 -14.09 -1.11
CA THR A 231 9.42 -13.05 -1.41
C THR A 231 10.34 -13.47 -2.56
N ARG A 232 10.79 -14.74 -2.58
CA ARG A 232 11.58 -15.30 -3.69
C ARG A 232 10.82 -15.24 -5.02
N ARG A 233 9.54 -15.64 -5.02
CA ARG A 233 8.69 -15.58 -6.22
C ARG A 233 8.39 -14.16 -6.68
N MET A 234 8.14 -13.23 -5.75
CA MET A 234 7.94 -11.82 -6.08
C MET A 234 9.19 -11.23 -6.74
N ALA A 235 10.38 -11.52 -6.21
CA ALA A 235 11.63 -11.11 -6.82
C ALA A 235 11.80 -11.69 -8.24
N GLU A 236 11.46 -12.97 -8.45
CA GLU A 236 11.52 -13.59 -9.78
C GLU A 236 10.51 -12.97 -10.77
N ILE A 237 9.31 -12.61 -10.31
CA ILE A 237 8.28 -11.95 -11.13
C ILE A 237 8.72 -10.54 -11.50
N ASP A 238 9.21 -9.76 -10.55
CA ASP A 238 9.67 -8.38 -10.77
C ASP A 238 10.83 -8.30 -11.78
N ASP A 239 11.78 -9.25 -11.68
CA ASP A 239 12.87 -9.39 -12.66
C ASP A 239 12.35 -9.73 -14.07
N ARG A 240 11.33 -10.59 -14.17
CA ARG A 240 10.70 -10.93 -15.46
C ARG A 240 9.96 -9.74 -16.05
N ASP A 241 9.16 -9.02 -15.26
CA ASP A 241 8.41 -7.86 -15.71
C ASP A 241 9.34 -6.75 -16.20
N THR A 242 10.44 -6.50 -15.48
CA THR A 242 11.44 -5.50 -15.90
C THR A 242 12.10 -5.85 -17.23
N ARG A 243 12.26 -7.14 -17.55
CA ARG A 243 12.76 -7.60 -18.86
C ARG A 243 11.70 -7.46 -19.95
N HIS A 244 10.44 -7.78 -19.64
CA HIS A 244 9.33 -7.67 -20.59
C HIS A 244 9.06 -6.21 -20.98
N VAL A 245 8.99 -5.29 -20.01
CA VAL A 245 8.80 -3.85 -20.26
C VAL A 245 9.91 -3.30 -21.14
N ARG A 246 11.18 -3.67 -20.89
CA ARG A 246 12.31 -3.25 -21.74
C ARG A 246 12.19 -3.75 -23.18
N ARG A 247 11.73 -4.99 -23.38
CA ARG A 247 11.50 -5.56 -24.71
C ARG A 247 10.32 -4.90 -25.42
N GLU A 248 9.30 -4.48 -24.68
CA GLU A 248 8.13 -3.76 -25.21
C GLU A 248 8.50 -2.34 -25.65
N ILE A 249 9.17 -1.57 -24.81
CA ILE A 249 9.70 -0.22 -25.17
C ILE A 249 10.55 -0.29 -26.43
N ARG A 250 11.44 -1.31 -26.54
CA ARG A 250 12.24 -1.53 -27.74
C ARG A 250 11.38 -1.82 -28.97
N LYS A 251 10.36 -2.69 -28.83
CA LYS A 251 9.45 -2.99 -29.93
C LYS A 251 8.70 -1.75 -30.38
N ASP A 252 8.27 -0.91 -29.46
CA ASP A 252 7.57 0.34 -29.75
C ASP A 252 8.48 1.35 -30.45
N GLN A 253 9.70 1.56 -29.93
CA GLN A 253 10.71 2.39 -30.61
C GLN A 253 11.04 1.87 -32.01
N LYS A 254 11.16 0.55 -32.17
CA LYS A 254 11.39 -0.08 -33.47
C LYS A 254 10.19 0.09 -34.40
N ARG A 255 8.97 -0.03 -33.88
CA ARG A 255 7.73 0.22 -34.62
C ARG A 255 7.64 1.67 -35.06
N GLU A 256 8.00 2.61 -34.20
CA GLU A 256 7.99 4.04 -34.52
C GLU A 256 9.07 4.39 -35.54
N LEU A 257 10.27 3.83 -35.42
CA LEU A 257 11.33 3.97 -36.42
C LEU A 257 10.95 3.32 -37.76
N GLN A 258 10.34 2.14 -37.75
CA GLN A 258 9.83 1.47 -38.96
C GLN A 258 8.66 2.22 -39.58
N ALA A 259 7.70 2.68 -38.78
CA ALA A 259 6.60 3.51 -39.24
C ALA A 259 7.11 4.83 -39.80
N SER A 260 8.16 5.41 -39.21
CA SER A 260 8.85 6.59 -39.72
C SER A 260 9.60 6.28 -41.01
N ALA A 261 10.23 5.12 -41.13
CA ALA A 261 10.94 4.68 -42.34
C ALA A 261 9.98 4.34 -43.50
N GLU A 262 8.85 3.69 -43.22
CA GLU A 262 7.79 3.39 -44.21
C GLU A 262 7.02 4.65 -44.60
N LYS A 263 6.74 5.55 -43.65
CA LYS A 263 6.14 6.87 -43.92
C LYS A 263 7.16 7.92 -44.36
N PHE A 264 8.43 7.58 -44.55
CA PHE A 264 9.45 8.49 -45.09
C PHE A 264 9.24 8.78 -46.59
N SER A 265 7.97 8.84 -47.04
CA SER A 265 7.62 9.85 -48.02
C SER A 265 7.98 11.19 -47.36
N LEU A 266 8.88 11.95 -47.99
CA LEU A 266 9.26 13.30 -47.57
C LEU A 266 8.08 13.99 -46.88
N THR A 267 8.28 14.42 -45.62
CA THR A 267 7.32 15.26 -44.91
C THR A 267 6.79 16.31 -45.86
N GLU A 268 5.49 16.58 -45.82
CA GLU A 268 4.82 17.45 -46.79
C GLU A 268 5.56 18.79 -46.95
N GLY A 269 6.06 19.35 -45.84
CA GLY A 269 6.93 20.53 -45.84
C GLY A 269 8.23 20.38 -46.65
N THR A 270 8.91 19.23 -46.62
CA THR A 270 10.13 19.00 -47.42
C THR A 270 9.81 18.83 -48.92
N LYS A 271 8.66 18.25 -49.27
CA LYS A 271 8.17 18.23 -50.67
C LYS A 271 7.80 19.63 -51.16
N GLU A 272 7.20 20.44 -50.29
CA GLU A 272 6.84 21.84 -50.56
C GLU A 272 8.06 22.73 -50.78
N LEU A 273 9.18 22.49 -50.09
CA LEU A 273 10.45 23.18 -50.32
C LEU A 273 11.15 22.76 -51.62
N ARG A 274 10.96 21.51 -52.08
CA ARG A 274 11.56 20.99 -53.32
C ARG A 274 10.89 21.56 -54.58
N ASN A 275 9.56 21.58 -54.58
CA ASN A 275 8.77 21.95 -55.75
C ASN A 275 9.08 23.34 -56.34
N PRO A 276 9.28 24.43 -55.56
CA PRO A 276 9.59 25.73 -56.13
C PRO A 276 10.95 25.73 -56.83
N VAL A 277 11.99 25.11 -56.26
CA VAL A 277 13.32 25.06 -56.87
C VAL A 277 13.33 24.22 -58.15
N LYS A 278 12.67 23.05 -58.11
CA LYS A 278 12.49 22.18 -59.28
C LYS A 278 11.71 22.90 -60.39
N ASN A 279 10.61 23.54 -60.03
CA ASN A 279 9.76 24.23 -61.01
C ASN A 279 10.47 25.47 -61.57
N ALA A 280 11.18 26.24 -60.75
CA ALA A 280 11.94 27.41 -61.18
C ALA A 280 13.09 27.04 -62.12
N SER A 281 13.86 26.00 -61.80
CA SER A 281 14.95 25.51 -62.66
C SER A 281 14.44 24.93 -63.99
N LEU A 282 13.34 24.17 -63.96
CA LEU A 282 12.68 23.69 -65.18
C LEU A 282 12.07 24.82 -66.00
N TRP A 283 11.46 25.82 -65.37
CA TRP A 283 10.97 27.03 -66.06
C TRP A 283 12.10 27.83 -66.70
N LEU A 284 13.21 27.99 -66.00
CA LEU A 284 14.39 28.67 -66.53
C LEU A 284 14.97 27.92 -67.73
N ALA A 285 15.20 26.61 -67.60
CA ALA A 285 15.69 25.78 -68.71
C ALA A 285 14.70 25.76 -69.88
N GLY A 286 13.40 25.61 -69.61
CA GLY A 286 12.35 25.60 -70.62
C GLY A 286 12.21 26.94 -71.35
N SER A 287 12.23 28.05 -70.62
CA SER A 287 12.17 29.39 -71.23
C SER A 287 13.41 29.69 -72.07
N LEU A 288 14.61 29.31 -71.61
CA LEU A 288 15.83 29.42 -72.41
C LEU A 288 15.79 28.55 -73.67
N LEU A 289 15.26 27.33 -73.57
CA LEU A 289 15.06 26.45 -74.73
C LEU A 289 14.10 27.08 -75.75
N VAL A 290 12.93 27.54 -75.31
CA VAL A 290 11.95 28.20 -76.17
C VAL A 290 12.55 29.45 -76.81
N LEU A 291 13.25 30.29 -76.03
CA LEU A 291 13.87 31.50 -76.55
C LEU A 291 14.98 31.20 -77.57
N THR A 292 15.76 30.13 -77.34
CA THR A 292 16.77 29.64 -78.28
C THR A 292 16.14 29.15 -79.57
N VAL A 293 15.06 28.37 -79.50
CA VAL A 293 14.33 27.85 -80.67
C VAL A 293 13.67 28.98 -81.46
N VAL A 294 12.92 29.86 -80.80
CA VAL A 294 12.25 31.00 -81.45
C VAL A 294 13.27 31.94 -82.09
N SER A 295 14.36 32.27 -81.38
CA SER A 295 15.47 33.06 -81.93
C SER A 295 16.04 32.42 -83.20
N SER A 296 16.24 31.10 -83.18
CA SER A 296 16.75 30.35 -84.34
C SER A 296 15.79 30.41 -85.53
N VAL A 297 14.49 30.19 -85.30
CA VAL A 297 13.45 30.21 -86.35
C VAL A 297 13.34 31.61 -86.97
N VAL A 298 13.34 32.67 -86.14
CA VAL A 298 13.29 34.06 -86.63
C VAL A 298 14.54 34.40 -87.43
N ASN A 299 15.73 34.03 -86.95
CA ASN A 299 16.98 34.26 -87.67
C ASN A 299 16.96 33.56 -89.05
N VAL A 300 16.51 32.30 -89.12
CA VAL A 300 16.37 31.57 -90.39
C VAL A 300 15.35 32.23 -91.32
N TYR A 301 14.21 32.66 -90.80
CA TYR A 301 13.18 33.36 -91.58
C TYR A 301 13.71 34.67 -92.19
N LEU A 302 14.46 35.46 -91.42
CA LEU A 302 15.07 36.71 -91.89
C LEU A 302 16.12 36.48 -92.99
N ILE A 303 16.87 35.38 -92.90
CA ILE A 303 17.84 34.97 -93.94
C ILE A 303 17.09 34.57 -95.22
N VAL A 304 16.02 33.78 -95.12
CA VAL A 304 15.24 33.29 -96.27
C VAL A 304 14.48 34.41 -96.98
N THR A 305 14.00 35.42 -96.24
CA THR A 305 13.27 36.57 -96.80
C THR A 305 14.17 37.65 -97.41
N GLY A 306 15.50 37.46 -97.36
CA GLY A 306 16.46 38.33 -98.05
C GLY A 306 16.58 39.73 -97.46
N VAL A 307 16.21 39.91 -96.18
CA VAL A 307 16.37 41.21 -95.49
C VAL A 307 17.86 41.58 -95.45
N PRO A 308 18.26 42.79 -95.85
CA PRO A 308 19.66 43.20 -95.82
C PRO A 308 20.13 43.35 -94.36
N ILE A 309 20.98 42.42 -93.92
CA ILE A 309 21.49 42.38 -92.54
C ILE A 309 22.91 42.98 -92.51
N SER A 310 23.12 43.98 -91.66
CA SER A 310 24.45 44.55 -91.38
C SER A 310 25.38 43.51 -90.72
N VAL A 311 26.69 43.61 -90.96
CA VAL A 311 27.71 42.75 -90.32
C VAL A 311 27.61 42.79 -88.80
N ALA A 312 27.33 43.98 -88.22
CA ALA A 312 27.15 44.12 -86.77
C ALA A 312 25.94 43.32 -86.25
N ALA A 313 24.85 43.25 -87.02
CA ALA A 313 23.66 42.49 -86.66
C ALA A 313 23.91 40.96 -86.71
N TRP A 314 24.71 40.50 -87.69
CA TRP A 314 25.15 39.10 -87.77
C TRP A 314 25.99 38.68 -86.55
N VAL A 315 26.98 39.49 -86.15
CA VAL A 315 27.78 39.23 -84.96
C VAL A 315 26.91 39.23 -83.71
N PHE A 316 26.00 40.21 -83.58
CA PHE A 316 25.08 40.28 -82.44
C PHE A 316 24.19 39.03 -82.35
N TRP A 317 23.62 38.54 -83.46
CA TRP A 317 22.81 37.33 -83.46
C TRP A 317 23.61 36.08 -83.09
N GLY A 318 24.84 35.95 -83.60
CA GLY A 318 25.74 34.85 -83.26
C GLY A 318 26.08 34.83 -81.77
N VAL A 319 26.48 35.98 -81.22
CA VAL A 319 26.77 36.13 -79.78
C VAL A 319 25.53 35.86 -78.93
N LYS A 320 24.36 36.40 -79.32
CA LYS A 320 23.09 36.14 -78.64
C LYS A 320 22.75 34.65 -78.62
N GLN A 321 22.90 33.95 -79.75
CA GLN A 321 22.60 32.53 -79.86
C GLN A 321 23.59 31.68 -79.05
N ALA A 322 24.88 32.02 -79.07
CA ALA A 322 25.89 31.37 -78.24
C ALA A 322 25.61 31.58 -76.74
N ALA A 323 25.22 32.79 -76.33
CA ALA A 323 24.86 33.08 -74.95
C ALA A 323 23.61 32.32 -74.50
N LEU A 324 22.58 32.22 -75.35
CA LEU A 324 21.35 31.48 -75.03
C LEU A 324 21.60 29.97 -74.91
N THR A 325 22.38 29.39 -75.82
CA THR A 325 22.74 27.97 -75.78
C THR A 325 23.64 27.64 -74.58
N ALA A 326 24.65 28.47 -74.29
CA ALA A 326 25.49 28.33 -73.10
C ALA A 326 24.67 28.46 -71.81
N GLY A 327 23.74 29.41 -71.76
CA GLY A 327 22.81 29.59 -70.65
C GLY A 327 21.91 28.37 -70.44
N PHE A 328 21.35 27.80 -71.52
CA PHE A 328 20.53 26.60 -71.47
C PHE A 328 21.31 25.39 -70.94
N VAL A 329 22.50 25.13 -71.50
CA VAL A 329 23.36 24.03 -71.05
C VAL A 329 23.76 24.20 -69.58
N SER A 330 24.10 25.43 -69.17
CA SER A 330 24.44 25.74 -67.78
C SER A 330 23.27 25.51 -66.83
N ALA A 331 22.05 25.90 -67.22
CA ALA A 331 20.83 25.67 -66.43
C ALA A 331 20.52 24.17 -66.29
N LEU A 332 20.75 23.38 -67.36
CA LEU A 332 20.56 21.93 -67.33
C LEU A 332 21.59 21.23 -66.42
N VAL A 333 22.87 21.60 -66.55
CA VAL A 333 23.94 21.07 -65.68
C VAL A 333 23.64 21.43 -64.22
N PHE A 334 23.28 22.67 -63.93
CA PHE A 334 22.87 23.09 -62.59
C PHE A 334 21.73 22.23 -62.04
N TYR A 335 20.67 22.01 -62.84
CA TYR A 335 19.54 21.17 -62.44
C TYR A 335 19.96 19.72 -62.12
N ILE A 336 20.84 19.13 -62.93
CA ILE A 336 21.35 17.77 -62.70
C ILE A 336 22.19 17.74 -61.41
N LYS A 337 23.14 18.67 -61.23
CA LYS A 337 23.97 18.74 -60.01
C LYS A 337 23.11 18.93 -58.76
N TRP A 338 22.10 19.78 -58.85
CA TRP A 338 21.17 20.02 -57.74
C TRP A 338 20.36 18.76 -57.39
N ASN A 339 19.83 18.03 -58.39
CA ASN A 339 19.12 16.78 -58.14
C ASN A 339 20.04 15.71 -57.53
N ASN A 340 21.26 15.56 -58.04
CA ASN A 340 22.22 14.58 -57.51
C ASN A 340 22.55 14.88 -56.05
N ARG A 341 22.90 16.14 -55.72
CA ARG A 341 23.21 16.54 -54.35
C ARG A 341 22.04 16.30 -53.39
N TRP A 342 20.82 16.58 -53.85
CA TRP A 342 19.62 16.37 -53.05
C TRP A 342 19.33 14.88 -52.83
N LEU A 343 19.49 14.04 -53.86
CA LEU A 343 19.33 12.58 -53.76
C LEU A 343 20.38 11.96 -52.82
N GLU A 344 21.63 12.42 -52.92
CA GLU A 344 22.72 11.97 -52.06
C GLU A 344 22.49 12.33 -50.59
N GLN A 345 22.02 13.57 -50.32
CA GLN A 345 21.62 13.99 -48.98
C GLN A 345 20.46 13.14 -48.44
N HIS A 346 19.52 12.72 -49.28
CA HIS A 346 18.42 11.86 -48.82
C HIS A 346 18.82 10.40 -48.64
N ALA A 347 19.63 9.85 -49.53
CA ALA A 347 20.15 8.51 -49.37
C ALA A 347 20.99 8.41 -48.08
N SER A 348 21.85 9.39 -47.81
CA SER A 348 22.66 9.43 -46.58
C SER A 348 21.81 9.52 -45.30
N GLU A 349 20.77 10.34 -45.30
CA GLU A 349 19.82 10.39 -44.16
C GLU A 349 19.05 9.06 -43.98
N GLU A 350 18.66 8.41 -45.07
CA GLU A 350 18.02 7.09 -45.02
C GLU A 350 18.97 6.02 -44.46
N PHE A 351 20.22 5.99 -44.93
CA PHE A 351 21.24 5.09 -44.40
C PHE A 351 21.54 5.39 -42.93
N ARG A 352 21.54 6.66 -42.52
CA ARG A 352 21.69 7.07 -41.12
C ARG A 352 20.56 6.55 -40.25
N LEU A 353 19.31 6.66 -40.68
CA LEU A 353 18.15 6.13 -39.95
C LEU A 353 18.19 4.59 -39.86
N LYS A 354 18.57 3.91 -40.94
CA LYS A 354 18.76 2.45 -40.93
C LYS A 354 19.88 2.03 -39.98
N ARG A 355 21.02 2.73 -39.99
CA ARG A 355 22.12 2.51 -39.05
C ARG A 355 21.67 2.77 -37.61
N LEU A 356 20.91 3.84 -37.36
CA LEU A 356 20.36 4.15 -36.04
C LEU A 356 19.48 3.01 -35.51
N GLY A 357 18.63 2.42 -36.36
CA GLY A 357 17.83 1.26 -35.97
C GLY A 357 18.68 0.04 -35.60
N LEU A 358 19.75 -0.22 -36.36
CA LEU A 358 20.71 -1.30 -36.06
C LEU A 358 21.51 -1.02 -34.78
N ASP A 359 21.93 0.23 -34.57
CA ASP A 359 22.65 0.64 -33.37
C ASP A 359 21.76 0.57 -32.13
N LEU A 360 20.46 0.89 -32.24
CA LEU A 360 19.49 0.71 -31.17
C LEU A 360 19.35 -0.78 -30.79
N ASP A 361 19.24 -1.67 -31.80
CA ASP A 361 19.18 -3.11 -31.57
C ASP A 361 20.49 -3.62 -30.90
N ARG A 362 21.66 -3.17 -31.37
CA ARG A 362 22.97 -3.49 -30.77
C ARG A 362 23.10 -2.99 -29.34
N ALA A 363 22.70 -1.75 -29.08
CA ALA A 363 22.73 -1.13 -27.75
C ALA A 363 21.82 -1.88 -26.78
N SER A 364 20.61 -2.22 -27.23
CA SER A 364 19.65 -2.97 -26.42
C SER A 364 20.17 -4.36 -26.08
N TRP A 365 20.77 -5.04 -27.07
CA TRP A 365 21.39 -6.35 -26.84
C TRP A 365 22.57 -6.27 -25.86
N LEU A 366 23.42 -5.25 -25.98
CA LEU A 366 24.53 -5.00 -25.05
C LEU A 366 24.03 -4.81 -23.61
N VAL A 367 23.00 -3.97 -23.42
CA VAL A 367 22.42 -3.72 -22.08
C VAL A 367 21.76 -4.97 -21.51
N GLU A 368 21.02 -5.73 -22.33
CA GLU A 368 20.39 -6.99 -21.91
C GLU A 368 21.46 -8.01 -21.51
N THR A 369 22.51 -8.18 -22.32
CA THR A 369 23.63 -9.09 -22.03
C THR A 369 24.41 -8.66 -20.79
N ALA A 370 24.67 -7.36 -20.61
CA ALA A 370 25.38 -6.86 -19.43
C ALA A 370 24.60 -7.07 -18.13
N LEU A 371 23.27 -6.91 -18.18
CA LEU A 371 22.40 -7.15 -17.02
C LEU A 371 22.25 -8.64 -16.74
N GLU A 372 22.07 -9.48 -17.76
CA GLU A 372 22.08 -10.94 -17.61
C GLU A 372 23.37 -11.44 -16.98
N TRP A 373 24.52 -10.93 -17.45
CA TRP A 373 25.83 -11.29 -16.89
C TRP A 373 25.96 -10.90 -15.42
N LYS A 374 25.49 -9.69 -15.06
CA LYS A 374 25.51 -9.22 -13.67
C LYS A 374 24.58 -10.06 -12.79
N THR A 375 23.40 -10.44 -13.27
CA THR A 375 22.44 -11.25 -12.52
C THR A 375 22.91 -12.70 -12.36
N GLU A 376 23.49 -13.33 -13.40
CA GLU A 376 23.91 -14.73 -13.35
C GLU A 376 25.26 -14.94 -12.66
N LYS A 377 26.24 -14.07 -12.92
CA LYS A 377 27.63 -14.28 -12.44
C LYS A 377 28.02 -13.35 -11.29
N GLY A 378 27.24 -12.30 -11.02
CA GLY A 378 27.53 -11.32 -9.96
C GLY A 378 28.78 -10.46 -10.21
N THR A 379 29.50 -10.69 -11.32
CA THR A 379 30.71 -9.96 -11.71
C THR A 379 30.41 -8.94 -12.80
N GLU A 380 31.21 -7.88 -12.87
CA GLU A 380 31.16 -6.97 -14.01
C GLU A 380 31.50 -7.71 -15.33
N PRO A 381 30.77 -7.43 -16.42
CA PRO A 381 31.06 -8.02 -17.72
C PRO A 381 32.46 -7.59 -18.22
N PRO A 382 33.16 -8.44 -19.00
CA PRO A 382 34.50 -8.12 -19.49
C PRO A 382 34.51 -6.82 -20.30
N THR A 383 35.37 -5.88 -19.92
CA THR A 383 35.46 -4.55 -20.54
C THR A 383 35.73 -4.62 -22.04
N ILE A 384 36.48 -5.64 -22.50
CA ILE A 384 36.76 -5.89 -23.92
C ILE A 384 35.48 -6.17 -24.72
N LEU A 385 34.50 -6.88 -24.15
CA LEU A 385 33.23 -7.19 -24.83
C LEU A 385 32.35 -5.94 -24.94
N ILE A 386 32.28 -5.15 -23.85
CA ILE A 386 31.57 -3.87 -23.87
C ILE A 386 32.19 -2.98 -24.94
N ASP A 387 33.50 -2.77 -24.90
CA ASP A 387 34.22 -1.87 -25.79
C ASP A 387 34.00 -2.24 -27.27
N ARG A 388 34.08 -3.54 -27.61
CA ARG A 388 33.78 -4.02 -28.97
C ARG A 388 32.33 -3.80 -29.39
N LEU A 389 31.37 -4.04 -28.51
CA LEU A 389 29.95 -3.92 -28.84
C LEU A 389 29.46 -2.47 -28.87
N SER A 390 30.01 -1.61 -28.01
CA SER A 390 29.74 -0.17 -27.98
C SER A 390 30.54 0.62 -29.02
N SER A 391 31.59 0.03 -29.61
CA SER A 391 32.35 0.70 -30.67
C SER A 391 31.48 1.03 -31.89
N GLY A 392 31.54 2.30 -32.32
CA GLY A 392 30.80 2.82 -33.46
C GLY A 392 29.29 2.99 -33.24
N LEU A 393 28.79 2.80 -32.01
CA LEU A 393 27.39 2.99 -31.66
C LEU A 393 27.04 4.48 -31.75
N PHE A 394 26.04 4.83 -32.57
CA PHE A 394 25.62 6.23 -32.78
C PHE A 394 26.74 7.14 -33.32
N GLY A 395 27.77 6.56 -33.94
CA GLY A 395 28.84 7.33 -34.57
C GLY A 395 28.27 8.19 -35.70
N SER A 396 28.52 9.50 -35.62
CA SER A 396 28.32 10.38 -36.76
C SER A 396 29.52 10.20 -37.69
N ASP A 397 29.29 9.78 -38.93
CA ASP A 397 30.30 9.80 -39.99
C ASP A 397 30.62 11.29 -40.29
N THR A 398 31.39 11.93 -39.42
CA THR A 398 31.86 13.31 -39.56
C THR A 398 33.12 13.41 -40.42
N ALA A 399 33.54 12.31 -41.02
CA ALA A 399 34.56 12.29 -42.06
C ALA A 399 33.89 12.26 -43.44
N SER A 400 33.09 13.27 -43.74
CA SER A 400 32.85 13.64 -45.13
C SER A 400 34.13 14.33 -45.64
N GLU A 401 35.11 13.53 -46.08
CA GLU A 401 35.93 13.98 -47.21
C GLU A 401 34.95 14.41 -48.29
N GLU A 402 35.05 15.66 -48.74
CA GLU A 402 34.21 16.17 -49.84
C GLU A 402 34.20 15.13 -50.96
N PRO A 403 33.04 14.57 -51.32
CA PRO A 403 32.96 13.65 -52.44
C PRO A 403 33.24 14.49 -53.68
N LEU A 404 34.49 14.45 -54.16
CA LEU A 404 34.88 15.01 -55.45
C LEU A 404 33.89 14.46 -56.47
N ASP A 405 33.12 15.39 -57.07
CA ASP A 405 32.06 15.09 -58.01
C ASP A 405 32.64 14.23 -59.15
N ALA A 406 31.91 13.22 -59.62
CA ALA A 406 32.39 12.35 -60.69
C ALA A 406 32.76 13.16 -61.95
N SER A 407 32.12 14.33 -62.13
CA SER A 407 32.46 15.30 -63.17
C SER A 407 33.81 16.02 -62.92
N GLU A 408 34.20 16.28 -61.67
CA GLU A 408 35.51 16.84 -61.31
C GLU A 408 36.62 15.81 -61.41
N ARG A 409 36.35 14.54 -61.09
CA ARG A 409 37.28 13.43 -61.38
C ARG A 409 37.51 13.26 -62.89
N LEU A 410 36.45 13.43 -63.69
CA LEU A 410 36.54 13.33 -65.14
C LEU A 410 37.18 14.59 -65.76
N ALA A 411 36.89 15.77 -65.23
CA ALA A 411 37.51 17.03 -65.63
C ALA A 411 38.98 17.08 -65.24
N SER A 412 39.37 16.63 -64.04
CA SER A 412 40.78 16.52 -63.63
C SER A 412 41.52 15.41 -64.38
N ALA A 413 40.85 14.31 -64.75
CA ALA A 413 41.44 13.30 -65.62
C ALA A 413 41.64 13.83 -67.06
N ILE A 414 40.73 14.66 -67.59
CA ILE A 414 40.86 15.26 -68.92
C ILE A 414 41.85 16.44 -68.91
N LEU A 415 41.83 17.30 -67.89
CA LEU A 415 42.76 18.42 -67.71
C LEU A 415 44.16 17.90 -67.38
N GLY A 416 44.28 16.87 -66.55
CA GLY A 416 45.54 16.16 -66.30
C GLY A 416 46.06 15.44 -67.54
N ALA A 417 45.18 14.96 -68.43
CA ALA A 417 45.56 14.38 -69.71
C ALA A 417 45.95 15.42 -70.78
N SER A 418 45.68 16.71 -70.57
CA SER A 418 45.91 17.80 -71.53
C SER A 418 46.82 18.93 -71.02
N ALA A 419 47.42 18.78 -69.83
CA ALA A 419 48.33 19.76 -69.26
C ALA A 419 49.68 19.81 -70.02
N GLU A 420 49.78 20.75 -70.96
CA GLU A 420 51.04 21.17 -71.57
C GLU A 420 51.87 21.95 -70.53
N VAL A 421 53.07 21.48 -70.21
CA VAL A 421 53.93 22.10 -69.19
C VAL A 421 54.93 23.03 -69.90
N SER A 422 54.81 24.33 -69.64
CA SER A 422 55.75 25.37 -70.10
C SER A 422 56.74 25.69 -68.97
N LEU A 423 57.99 25.24 -69.08
CA LEU A 423 59.04 25.55 -68.13
C LEU A 423 59.86 26.76 -68.63
N PRO A 424 59.98 27.84 -67.85
CA PRO A 424 60.91 28.93 -68.14
C PRO A 424 62.34 28.52 -67.76
N LEU A 425 63.27 28.64 -68.70
CA LEU A 425 64.70 28.42 -68.46
C LEU A 425 65.35 29.68 -67.86
N PRO A 426 66.37 29.53 -66.99
CA PRO A 426 67.08 30.64 -66.36
C PRO A 426 67.85 31.57 -67.33
N THR A 427 67.91 31.26 -68.62
CA THR A 427 68.51 32.11 -69.68
C THR A 427 67.48 32.76 -70.61
N GLY A 428 66.22 32.90 -70.18
CA GLY A 428 65.23 33.78 -70.83
C GLY A 428 64.44 33.17 -71.99
N GLY A 429 64.34 31.85 -72.10
CA GLY A 429 63.46 31.16 -73.06
C GLY A 429 62.49 30.20 -72.37
N SER A 430 61.33 29.95 -72.97
CA SER A 430 60.37 28.94 -72.50
C SER A 430 60.33 27.75 -73.46
N ILE A 431 60.45 26.54 -72.91
CA ILE A 431 60.27 25.30 -73.67
C ILE A 431 58.93 24.69 -73.27
N ARG A 432 58.09 24.40 -74.26
CA ARG A 432 56.80 23.73 -74.08
C ARG A 432 56.98 22.23 -74.28
N PHE A 433 56.53 21.44 -73.32
CA PHE A 433 56.55 19.98 -73.41
C PHE A 433 55.13 19.44 -73.53
N ASP A 434 54.86 18.76 -74.65
CA ASP A 434 53.66 17.94 -74.85
C ASP A 434 53.88 16.52 -74.29
N ARG A 435 52.81 15.73 -74.12
CA ARG A 435 52.80 14.39 -73.50
C ARG A 435 53.85 13.44 -74.08
N LYS A 436 54.09 13.47 -75.40
CA LYS A 436 55.14 12.69 -76.06
C LYS A 436 56.57 13.12 -75.67
N GLY A 437 56.76 14.40 -75.36
CA GLY A 437 58.02 14.96 -74.86
C GLY A 437 58.32 14.52 -73.42
N ILE A 438 57.28 14.42 -72.58
CA ILE A 438 57.43 13.94 -71.19
C ILE A 438 57.68 12.43 -71.15
N GLU A 439 56.95 11.63 -71.93
CA GLU A 439 57.17 10.18 -72.01
C GLU A 439 58.56 9.81 -72.57
N SER A 440 59.10 10.59 -73.52
CA SER A 440 60.46 10.37 -74.04
C SER A 440 61.56 10.75 -73.05
N LEU A 441 61.38 11.82 -72.26
CA LEU A 441 62.29 12.17 -71.17
C LEU A 441 62.29 11.12 -70.05
N GLN A 442 61.13 10.56 -69.73
CA GLN A 442 61.00 9.53 -68.70
C GLN A 442 61.67 8.21 -69.13
N LYS A 443 61.56 7.86 -70.41
CA LYS A 443 62.20 6.65 -70.99
C LYS A 443 63.72 6.78 -71.13
N THR A 444 64.23 7.99 -71.30
CA THR A 444 65.69 8.26 -71.37
C THR A 444 66.34 8.32 -69.99
N ARG A 445 65.56 8.54 -68.92
CA ARG A 445 66.04 8.50 -67.53
C ARG A 445 66.05 7.09 -66.93
N SER A 446 65.35 6.14 -67.56
CA SER A 446 65.27 4.74 -67.14
C SER A 446 66.23 3.80 -67.87
N SER A 447 67.12 4.34 -68.71
CA SER A 447 68.32 3.68 -69.26
C SER A 447 69.56 4.35 -68.70
#